data_AF-A0A0D7A0D9-F1
#
_entry.id   AF-A0A0D7A0D9-F1
#
_cell.length_a   1.000
_cell.length_b   1.000
_cell.length_c   1.000
_cell.angle_alpha   90.00
_cell.angle_beta   90.00
_cell.angle_gamma   90.00
#
_symmetry.space_group_name_H-M   'P 1'
#
loop_
_entity.id
_entity.type
_entity.pdbx_description
1 polymer ?
#
loop_
_entity_poly.entity_id
_entity_poly.type
_entity_poly.pdbx_seq_one_letter_code
_entity_poly.pdbx_strand_id
1 'polypeptide(L)'
;ERVHFQQEQMVAELKDLRDKGLFTEREIKIIIERRTQFETALVRRVAKKADFLRYLQYEMGLERLRRLRADRLGRLAHPGLKGPHTVSDHSIVKRQYAIYERAVKKFKDDVPLWVEYIKCARREGASGLVGRICARGLAMHPLSAPLYILAAAHELENNHSPEAARALLQRGVRMNGESVSLWCEYVKMELSYIESMRRRWQVL
;
A
#
# COMPACT_ATOMS: atom_id res chain seq x y z
N GLU A 1 -11.97 17.37 18.50
CA GLU A 1 -12.89 16.91 17.43
C GLU A 1 -12.27 15.88 16.49
N ARG A 2 -11.29 16.22 15.64
CA ARG A 2 -10.70 15.27 14.65
C ARG A 2 -10.14 13.97 15.23
N VAL A 3 -9.48 14.03 16.38
CA VAL A 3 -8.92 12.83 17.05
C VAL A 3 -10.04 11.92 17.58
N HIS A 4 -11.10 12.51 18.14
CA HIS A 4 -12.24 11.79 18.70
C HIS A 4 -13.03 11.04 17.62
N PHE A 5 -13.25 11.70 16.48
CA PHE A 5 -13.87 11.07 15.31
C PHE A 5 -13.05 9.86 14.80
N GLN A 6 -11.72 9.97 14.76
CA GLN A 6 -10.87 8.85 14.39
C GLN A 6 -10.97 7.71 15.40
N GLN A 7 -11.03 8.02 16.70
CA GLN A 7 -11.20 7.01 17.77
C GLN A 7 -12.53 6.26 17.66
N GLU A 8 -13.63 6.95 17.36
CA GLU A 8 -14.95 6.34 17.15
C GLU A 8 -14.95 5.33 16.00
N GLN A 9 -14.26 5.64 14.91
CA GLN A 9 -14.10 4.72 13.78
C GLN A 9 -13.32 3.44 14.14
N MET A 10 -12.51 3.46 15.22
CA MET A 10 -11.72 2.30 15.64
C MET A 10 -12.48 1.34 16.56
N VAL A 11 -13.63 1.74 17.10
CA VAL A 11 -14.31 0.96 18.14
C VAL A 11 -14.77 -0.40 17.59
N ALA A 12 -15.36 -0.40 16.39
CA ALA A 12 -15.86 -1.61 15.76
C ALA A 12 -14.74 -2.61 15.41
N GLU A 13 -13.62 -2.13 14.83
CA GLU A 13 -12.50 -3.00 14.45
C GLU A 13 -11.78 -3.59 15.67
N LEU A 14 -11.63 -2.84 16.77
CA LEU A 14 -10.93 -3.29 17.96
C LEU A 14 -11.77 -4.30 18.76
N LYS A 15 -13.09 -4.09 18.80
CA LYS A 15 -14.02 -5.05 19.37
C LYS A 15 -13.97 -6.38 18.62
N ASP A 16 -14.00 -6.33 17.29
CA ASP A 16 -13.88 -7.54 16.45
C ASP A 16 -12.53 -8.27 16.64
N LEU A 17 -11.42 -7.53 16.74
CA LEU A 17 -10.10 -8.11 17.06
C LEU A 17 -10.05 -8.81 18.43
N ARG A 18 -10.78 -8.29 19.42
CA ARG A 18 -10.93 -8.91 20.73
C ARG A 18 -11.76 -10.18 20.64
N ASP A 19 -12.92 -10.10 19.99
CA ASP A 19 -13.90 -11.17 19.94
C ASP A 19 -13.34 -12.38 19.16
N LYS A 20 -12.47 -12.14 18.17
CA LYS A 20 -11.67 -13.19 17.49
C LYS A 20 -10.56 -13.82 18.34
N GLY A 21 -10.25 -13.26 19.51
CA GLY A 21 -9.14 -13.69 20.36
C GLY A 21 -7.74 -13.34 19.80
N LEU A 22 -7.65 -12.43 18.82
CA LEU A 22 -6.37 -12.03 18.22
C LEU A 22 -5.58 -11.11 19.16
N PHE A 23 -6.28 -10.32 19.96
CA PHE A 23 -5.70 -9.41 20.94
C PHE A 23 -6.45 -9.46 22.26
N THR A 24 -5.72 -9.33 23.36
CA THR A 24 -6.31 -9.21 24.70
C THR A 24 -6.82 -7.80 24.96
N GLU A 25 -7.72 -7.62 25.93
CA GLU A 25 -8.21 -6.29 26.31
C GLU A 25 -7.09 -5.33 26.74
N ARG A 26 -6.06 -5.86 27.42
CA ARG A 26 -4.88 -5.09 27.82
C ARG A 26 -4.11 -4.59 26.60
N GLU A 27 -3.90 -5.45 25.59
CA GLU A 27 -3.24 -5.07 24.34
C GLU A 27 -4.06 -4.06 23.55
N ILE A 28 -5.38 -4.22 23.49
CA ILE A 28 -6.27 -3.27 22.82
C ILE A 28 -6.18 -1.89 23.46
N LYS A 29 -6.16 -1.81 24.79
CA LYS A 29 -5.96 -0.54 25.50
C LYS A 29 -4.64 0.13 25.10
N ILE A 30 -3.55 -0.64 25.05
CA ILE A 30 -2.25 -0.13 24.59
C ILE A 30 -2.32 0.35 23.13
N ILE A 31 -3.01 -0.38 22.25
CA ILE A 31 -3.20 0.00 20.85
C ILE A 31 -3.94 1.34 20.74
N ILE A 32 -5.02 1.52 21.51
CA ILE A 32 -5.79 2.77 21.56
C ILE A 32 -4.91 3.93 22.03
N GLU A 33 -4.17 3.74 23.13
CA GLU A 33 -3.28 4.76 23.68
C GLU A 33 -2.20 5.18 22.67
N ARG A 34 -1.54 4.21 22.03
CA ARG A 34 -0.51 4.46 21.01
C ARG A 34 -1.08 5.18 19.79
N ARG A 35 -2.21 4.74 19.26
CA ARG A 35 -2.88 5.39 18.12
C ARG A 35 -3.30 6.82 18.46
N THR A 36 -3.78 7.05 19.68
CA THR A 36 -4.12 8.41 20.16
C THR A 36 -2.89 9.31 20.23
N GLN A 37 -1.76 8.80 20.71
CA GLN A 37 -0.48 9.54 20.72
C GLN A 37 -0.03 9.89 19.29
N PHE A 38 -0.19 8.99 18.33
CA PHE A 38 0.12 9.28 16.93
C PHE A 38 -0.85 10.30 16.33
N GLU A 39 -2.16 10.16 16.52
CA GLU A 39 -3.14 11.10 15.96
C GLU A 39 -2.98 12.51 16.53
N THR A 40 -2.68 12.64 17.83
CA THR A 40 -2.36 13.94 18.43
C THR A 40 -1.09 14.55 17.84
N ALA A 41 -0.06 13.74 17.56
CA ALA A 41 1.15 14.21 16.88
C ALA A 41 0.87 14.67 15.43
N LEU A 42 -0.05 14.03 14.71
CA LEU A 42 -0.38 14.38 13.32
C LEU A 42 -1.24 15.65 13.17
N VAL A 43 -1.95 16.07 14.22
CA VAL A 43 -2.84 17.25 14.20
C VAL A 43 -2.10 18.56 14.51
N ARG A 44 -0.80 18.49 14.83
CA ARG A 44 0.04 19.68 15.08
C ARG A 44 -0.01 20.70 13.94
N ARG A 45 0.17 21.98 14.28
CA ARG A 45 0.19 23.11 13.33
C ARG A 45 1.22 22.91 12.22
N VAL A 46 2.43 22.49 12.60
CA VAL A 46 3.50 22.14 11.65
C VAL A 46 3.58 20.62 11.59
N ALA A 47 3.24 20.07 10.43
CA ALA A 47 3.30 18.63 10.21
C ALA A 47 4.75 18.18 9.97
N LYS A 48 5.16 17.09 10.60
CA LYS A 48 6.48 16.47 10.39
C LYS A 48 6.32 15.14 9.65
N LYS A 49 7.05 14.94 8.56
CA LYS A 49 7.06 13.67 7.79
C LYS A 49 7.38 12.47 8.70
N ALA A 50 8.35 12.63 9.61
CA ALA A 50 8.74 11.60 10.56
C ALA A 50 7.58 11.10 11.45
N ASP A 51 6.60 11.94 11.77
CA ASP A 51 5.44 11.53 12.58
C ASP A 51 4.54 10.57 11.78
N PHE A 52 4.34 10.83 10.48
CA PHE A 52 3.62 9.92 9.58
C PHE A 52 4.35 8.60 9.40
N LEU A 53 5.66 8.64 9.14
CA LEU A 53 6.46 7.43 8.94
C LEU A 53 6.49 6.55 10.19
N ARG A 54 6.64 7.13 11.39
CA ARG A 54 6.60 6.38 12.65
C ARG A 54 5.24 5.72 12.88
N TYR A 55 4.15 6.43 12.56
CA TYR A 55 2.82 5.85 12.69
C TYR A 55 2.58 4.73 11.68
N LEU A 56 3.00 4.90 10.41
CA LEU A 56 2.94 3.86 9.40
C LEU A 56 3.74 2.63 9.79
N GLN A 57 4.96 2.81 10.32
CA GLN A 57 5.80 1.71 10.79
C GLN A 57 5.13 0.93 11.92
N TYR A 58 4.49 1.64 12.86
CA TYR A 58 3.70 1.02 13.93
C TYR A 58 2.53 0.20 13.37
N GLU A 59 1.71 0.77 12.48
CA GLU A 59 0.54 0.07 11.90
C GLU A 59 0.96 -1.12 11.02
N MET A 60 2.07 -1.01 10.27
CA MET A 60 2.64 -2.14 9.53
C MET A 60 3.11 -3.25 10.47
N GLY A 61 3.72 -2.91 11.60
CA GLY A 61 4.10 -3.87 12.64
C GLY A 61 2.89 -4.57 13.26
N LEU A 62 1.84 -3.80 13.55
CA LEU A 62 0.59 -4.31 14.11
C LEU A 62 -0.11 -5.28 13.14
N GLU A 63 -0.16 -4.96 11.84
CA GLU A 63 -0.72 -5.85 10.82
C GLU A 63 0.08 -7.15 10.68
N ARG A 64 1.41 -7.08 10.70
CA ARG A 64 2.26 -8.29 10.70
C ARG A 64 1.97 -9.17 11.93
N LEU A 65 1.84 -8.56 13.11
CA LEU A 65 1.51 -9.28 14.33
C LEU A 65 0.13 -9.93 14.24
N ARG A 66 -0.87 -9.21 13.71
CA ARG A 66 -2.22 -9.74 13.47
C ARG A 66 -2.17 -10.97 12.56
N ARG A 67 -1.46 -10.91 11.43
CA ARG A 67 -1.30 -12.05 10.49
C ARG A 67 -0.68 -13.27 11.17
N LEU A 68 0.43 -13.09 11.89
CA LEU A 68 1.09 -14.19 12.60
C LEU A 68 0.18 -14.85 13.65
N ARG A 69 -0.61 -14.05 14.36
CA ARG A 69 -1.57 -14.57 15.35
C ARG A 69 -2.75 -15.27 14.68
N ALA A 70 -3.26 -14.72 13.58
CA ALA A 70 -4.31 -15.32 12.78
C ALA A 70 -3.86 -16.68 12.21
N ASP A 71 -2.65 -16.76 11.64
CA ASP A 71 -2.10 -18.01 11.12
C ASP A 71 -1.97 -19.07 12.22
N ARG A 72 -1.46 -18.68 13.39
CA ARG A 72 -1.33 -19.58 14.55
C ARG A 72 -2.68 -20.09 15.04
N LEU A 73 -3.66 -19.20 15.23
CA LEU A 73 -5.00 -19.58 15.66
C LEU A 73 -5.74 -20.38 14.59
N GLY A 74 -5.47 -20.11 13.30
CA GLY A 74 -5.99 -20.88 12.16
C GLY A 74 -5.47 -22.32 12.18
N ARG A 75 -4.18 -22.54 12.45
CA ARG A 75 -3.60 -23.88 12.65
C ARG A 75 -4.22 -24.62 13.83
N LEU A 76 -4.61 -23.89 14.87
CA LEU A 76 -5.28 -24.43 16.05
C LEU A 76 -6.81 -24.59 15.88
N ALA A 77 -7.33 -24.36 14.67
CA ALA A 77 -8.75 -24.41 14.33
C ALA A 77 -9.66 -23.60 15.29
N HIS A 78 -9.15 -22.46 15.78
CA HIS A 78 -9.81 -21.65 16.79
C HIS A 78 -11.19 -21.15 16.30
N PRO A 79 -12.27 -21.28 17.11
CA PRO A 79 -13.63 -20.91 16.68
C PRO A 79 -13.77 -19.47 16.21
N GLY A 80 -13.03 -18.54 16.82
CA GLY A 80 -13.05 -17.11 16.47
C GLY A 80 -12.51 -16.78 15.07
N LEU A 81 -11.86 -17.71 14.37
CA LEU A 81 -11.44 -17.55 12.97
C LEU A 81 -12.32 -18.33 11.98
N LYS A 82 -13.29 -19.11 12.48
CA LYS A 82 -14.27 -19.79 11.62
C LYS A 82 -15.35 -18.79 11.23
N GLY A 83 -15.32 -18.34 9.98
CA GLY A 83 -16.35 -17.45 9.45
C GLY A 83 -15.89 -16.65 8.23
N PRO A 84 -16.81 -15.89 7.62
CA PRO A 84 -16.46 -14.97 6.54
C PRO A 84 -15.50 -13.87 7.04
N HIS A 85 -14.74 -13.29 6.11
CA HIS A 85 -13.89 -12.15 6.41
C HIS A 85 -14.69 -11.03 7.08
N THR A 86 -14.18 -10.53 8.20
CA THR A 86 -14.84 -9.46 8.96
C THR A 86 -14.09 -8.13 8.80
N VAL A 87 -14.62 -7.07 9.42
CA VAL A 87 -14.08 -5.71 9.32
C VAL A 87 -12.62 -5.64 9.82
N SER A 88 -12.27 -6.37 10.88
CA SER A 88 -10.90 -6.39 11.42
C SER A 88 -9.87 -6.86 10.40
N ASP A 89 -10.24 -7.67 9.41
CA ASP A 89 -9.29 -8.29 8.49
C ASP A 89 -8.60 -7.30 7.56
N HIS A 90 -9.27 -6.18 7.27
CA HIS A 90 -8.78 -5.16 6.35
C HIS A 90 -8.64 -3.79 7.03
N SER A 91 -9.12 -3.63 8.27
CA SER A 91 -9.16 -2.37 9.00
C SER A 91 -7.79 -1.70 9.16
N ILE A 92 -6.78 -2.47 9.59
CA ILE A 92 -5.41 -1.98 9.81
C ILE A 92 -4.78 -1.54 8.49
N VAL A 93 -4.96 -2.31 7.42
CA VAL A 93 -4.45 -1.96 6.08
C VAL A 93 -5.14 -0.70 5.53
N LYS A 94 -6.48 -0.60 5.66
CA LYS A 94 -7.23 0.61 5.29
C LYS A 94 -6.72 1.84 6.02
N ARG A 95 -6.35 1.69 7.29
CA ARG A 95 -5.74 2.77 8.09
C ARG A 95 -4.38 3.18 7.56
N GLN A 96 -3.51 2.23 7.21
CA GLN A 96 -2.23 2.55 6.58
C GLN A 96 -2.45 3.42 5.35
N TYR A 97 -3.42 3.08 4.49
CA TYR A 97 -3.77 3.90 3.33
C TYR A 97 -4.27 5.29 3.70
N ALA A 98 -5.13 5.42 4.71
CA ALA A 98 -5.61 6.72 5.17
C ALA A 98 -4.47 7.61 5.70
N ILE A 99 -3.48 7.03 6.39
CA ILE A 99 -2.29 7.74 6.86
C ILE A 99 -1.42 8.16 5.68
N TYR A 100 -1.17 7.27 4.71
CA TYR A 100 -0.45 7.62 3.47
C TYR A 100 -1.16 8.74 2.70
N GLU A 101 -2.49 8.68 2.51
CA GLU A 101 -3.26 9.73 1.83
C GLU A 101 -3.11 11.09 2.51
N ARG A 102 -3.15 11.12 3.85
CA ARG A 102 -2.89 12.34 4.62
C ARG A 102 -1.44 12.81 4.47
N ALA A 103 -0.49 11.88 4.42
CA ALA A 103 0.93 12.18 4.27
C ALA A 103 1.22 12.79 2.88
N VAL A 104 0.79 12.16 1.79
CA VAL A 104 1.02 12.64 0.42
C VAL A 104 0.28 13.94 0.12
N LYS A 105 -0.86 14.20 0.78
CA LYS A 105 -1.56 15.49 0.69
C LYS A 105 -0.77 16.64 1.32
N LYS A 106 0.03 16.36 2.37
CA LYS A 106 0.86 17.36 3.05
C LYS A 106 2.26 17.47 2.46
N PHE A 107 2.87 16.35 2.09
CA PHE A 107 4.22 16.25 1.53
C PHE A 107 4.14 15.81 0.07
N LYS A 108 3.48 16.64 -0.74
CA LYS A 108 3.20 16.30 -2.14
C LYS A 108 4.47 16.13 -2.98
N ASP A 109 5.52 16.88 -2.67
CA ASP A 109 6.78 16.93 -3.43
C ASP A 109 7.71 15.73 -3.15
N ASP A 110 7.37 14.90 -2.18
CA ASP A 110 8.19 13.80 -1.69
C ASP A 110 7.94 12.51 -2.50
N VAL A 111 8.63 12.38 -3.64
CA VAL A 111 8.54 11.20 -4.52
C VAL A 111 8.76 9.86 -3.78
N PRO A 112 9.76 9.71 -2.88
CA PRO A 112 9.91 8.48 -2.10
C PRO A 112 8.64 8.07 -1.33
N LEU A 113 7.89 9.02 -0.77
CA LEU A 113 6.66 8.74 -0.04
C LEU A 113 5.56 8.17 -0.97
N TRP A 114 5.46 8.68 -2.20
CA TRP A 114 4.58 8.13 -3.23
C TRP A 114 4.96 6.70 -3.60
N VAL A 115 6.26 6.45 -3.78
CA VAL A 115 6.80 5.12 -4.10
C VAL A 115 6.50 4.12 -2.98
N GLU A 116 6.71 4.50 -1.72
CA GLU A 116 6.37 3.65 -0.56
C GLU A 116 4.88 3.36 -0.49
N TYR A 117 4.03 4.36 -0.73
CA TYR A 117 2.59 4.19 -0.72
C TYR A 117 2.13 3.20 -1.81
N ILE A 118 2.63 3.36 -3.04
CA ILE A 118 2.34 2.45 -4.16
C ILE A 118 2.79 1.01 -3.84
N LYS A 119 4.01 0.85 -3.32
CA LYS A 119 4.56 -0.46 -2.93
C LYS A 119 3.73 -1.13 -1.83
N CYS A 120 3.25 -0.35 -0.86
CA CYS A 120 2.36 -0.83 0.19
C CYS A 120 1.04 -1.33 -0.39
N ALA A 121 0.37 -0.52 -1.21
CA ALA A 121 -0.90 -0.90 -1.84
C ALA A 121 -0.78 -2.12 -2.77
N ARG A 122 0.33 -2.23 -3.51
CA ARG A 122 0.62 -3.39 -4.39
C ARG A 122 0.82 -4.68 -3.59
N ARG A 123 1.56 -4.63 -2.47
CA ARG A 123 1.78 -5.80 -1.59
C ARG A 123 0.49 -6.38 -1.04
N GLU A 124 -0.47 -5.50 -0.77
CA GLU A 124 -1.77 -5.83 -0.21
C GLU A 124 -2.81 -6.18 -1.28
N GLY A 125 -2.40 -6.26 -2.56
CA GLY A 125 -3.27 -6.65 -3.67
C GLY A 125 -4.33 -5.61 -4.07
N ALA A 126 -4.19 -4.35 -3.61
CA ALA A 126 -5.17 -3.30 -3.88
C ALA A 126 -4.97 -2.67 -5.28
N SER A 127 -5.16 -3.45 -6.35
CA SER A 127 -4.87 -3.07 -7.74
C SER A 127 -5.54 -1.75 -8.16
N GLY A 128 -6.85 -1.62 -7.95
CA GLY A 128 -7.58 -0.39 -8.27
C GLY A 128 -7.12 0.85 -7.49
N LEU A 129 -6.53 0.66 -6.31
CA LEU A 129 -5.91 1.76 -5.57
C LEU A 129 -4.53 2.10 -6.16
N VAL A 130 -3.72 1.10 -6.49
CA VAL A 130 -2.40 1.28 -7.12
C VAL A 130 -2.51 2.10 -8.40
N GLY A 131 -3.39 1.73 -9.34
CA GLY A 131 -3.58 2.47 -10.59
C GLY A 131 -3.94 3.95 -10.36
N ARG A 132 -4.83 4.24 -9.40
CA ARG A 132 -5.20 5.62 -9.04
C ARG A 132 -4.04 6.41 -8.44
N ILE A 133 -3.27 5.80 -7.52
CA ILE A 133 -2.12 6.47 -6.90
C ILE A 133 -1.03 6.70 -7.94
N CYS A 134 -0.75 5.74 -8.82
CA CYS A 134 0.21 5.87 -9.91
C CYS A 134 -0.16 7.01 -10.85
N ALA A 135 -1.41 7.07 -11.31
CA ALA A 135 -1.89 8.15 -12.19
C ALA A 135 -1.73 9.53 -11.52
N ARG A 136 -2.13 9.65 -10.25
CA ARG A 136 -2.01 10.89 -9.48
C ARG A 136 -0.54 11.27 -9.23
N GLY A 137 0.30 10.30 -8.89
CA GLY A 137 1.74 10.46 -8.69
C GLY A 137 2.44 10.94 -9.95
N LEU A 138 2.16 10.32 -11.10
CA LEU A 138 2.72 10.72 -12.41
C LEU A 138 2.25 12.10 -12.87
N ALA A 139 1.02 12.49 -12.54
CA ALA A 139 0.51 13.83 -12.86
C ALA A 139 1.27 14.93 -12.08
N MET A 140 1.68 14.66 -10.84
CA MET A 140 2.46 15.61 -10.03
C MET A 140 3.96 15.51 -10.28
N HIS A 141 4.48 14.32 -10.62
CA HIS A 141 5.91 14.02 -10.72
C HIS A 141 6.27 13.38 -12.08
N PRO A 142 6.13 14.12 -13.20
CA PRO A 142 6.38 13.60 -14.54
C PRO A 142 7.87 13.30 -14.82
N LEU A 143 8.78 13.80 -13.99
CA LEU A 143 10.23 13.53 -14.11
C LEU A 143 10.70 12.37 -13.21
N SER A 144 9.76 11.67 -12.57
CA SER A 144 10.10 10.56 -11.69
C SER A 144 10.12 9.23 -12.43
N ALA A 145 11.31 8.80 -12.87
CA ALA A 145 11.50 7.48 -13.46
C ALA A 145 10.96 6.31 -12.59
N PRO A 146 11.15 6.29 -11.25
CA PRO A 146 10.60 5.22 -10.41
C PRO A 146 9.08 5.07 -10.48
N LEU A 147 8.34 6.17 -10.65
CA LEU A 147 6.87 6.11 -10.75
C LEU A 147 6.42 5.50 -12.09
N TYR A 148 7.13 5.78 -13.19
CA TYR A 148 6.84 5.14 -14.48
C TYR A 148 7.09 3.64 -14.43
N ILE A 149 8.20 3.22 -13.83
CA ILE A 149 8.55 1.80 -13.67
C ILE A 149 7.48 1.09 -12.84
N LEU A 150 7.06 1.68 -11.72
CA LEU A 150 6.03 1.09 -10.86
C LEU A 150 4.66 1.02 -11.54
N ALA A 151 4.28 2.06 -12.29
CA ALA A 151 3.02 2.08 -13.02
C ALA A 151 3.01 1.03 -14.14
N ALA A 152 4.09 0.93 -14.93
CA ALA A 152 4.19 -0.06 -15.99
C ALA A 152 4.21 -1.49 -15.45
N ALA A 153 4.93 -1.75 -14.35
CA ALA A 153 4.91 -3.05 -13.68
C ALA A 153 3.51 -3.44 -13.21
N HIS A 154 2.71 -2.48 -12.72
CA HIS A 154 1.33 -2.73 -12.32
C HIS A 154 0.43 -3.10 -13.50
N GLU A 155 0.57 -2.43 -14.65
CA GLU A 155 -0.19 -2.75 -15.87
C GLU A 155 0.11 -4.16 -16.39
N LEU A 156 1.36 -4.62 -16.29
CA LEU A 156 1.76 -5.97 -16.69
C LEU A 156 1.18 -7.04 -15.76
N GLU A 157 1.30 -6.85 -14.44
CA GLU A 157 0.91 -7.87 -13.45
C GLU A 157 -0.60 -7.99 -13.28
N ASN A 158 -1.32 -6.87 -13.31
CA ASN A 158 -2.74 -6.84 -12.98
C ASN A 158 -3.62 -6.81 -14.22
N ASN A 159 -3.30 -5.94 -15.18
CA ASN A 159 -4.13 -5.73 -16.37
C ASN A 159 -3.70 -6.61 -17.54
N HIS A 160 -2.59 -7.35 -17.41
CA HIS A 160 -2.03 -8.21 -18.46
C HIS A 160 -1.90 -7.47 -19.80
N SER A 161 -1.58 -6.17 -19.74
CA SER A 161 -1.54 -5.28 -20.91
C SER A 161 -0.11 -4.80 -21.18
N PRO A 162 0.65 -5.53 -22.04
CA PRO A 162 1.95 -5.07 -22.51
C PRO A 162 1.89 -3.73 -23.24
N GLU A 163 0.77 -3.44 -23.92
CA GLU A 163 0.57 -2.20 -24.65
C GLU A 163 0.49 -0.98 -23.72
N ALA A 164 -0.28 -1.08 -22.63
CA ALA A 164 -0.39 -0.02 -21.64
C ALA A 164 0.95 0.21 -20.92
N ALA A 165 1.63 -0.88 -20.55
CA ALA A 165 2.97 -0.81 -19.96
C ALA A 165 4.00 -0.16 -20.89
N ARG A 166 3.99 -0.54 -22.18
CA ARG A 166 4.81 0.06 -23.24
C ARG A 166 4.57 1.55 -23.37
N ALA A 167 3.30 1.96 -23.46
CA ALA A 167 2.94 3.37 -23.58
C ALA A 167 3.42 4.21 -22.38
N LEU A 168 3.31 3.66 -21.16
CA LEU A 168 3.82 4.31 -19.94
C LEU A 168 5.34 4.45 -19.96
N LEU A 169 6.08 3.39 -20.30
CA LEU A 169 7.54 3.42 -20.33
C LEU A 169 8.07 4.34 -21.44
N GLN A 170 7.48 4.30 -22.64
CA GLN A 170 7.84 5.22 -23.73
C GLN A 170 7.56 6.69 -23.37
N ARG A 171 6.45 6.96 -22.69
CA ARG A 171 6.19 8.31 -22.14
C ARG A 171 7.25 8.70 -21.12
N GLY A 172 7.60 7.78 -20.21
CA GLY A 172 8.62 8.03 -19.20
C GLY A 172 9.99 8.31 -19.80
N VAL A 173 10.40 7.56 -20.83
CA VAL A 173 11.68 7.74 -21.55
C VAL A 173 11.73 9.08 -22.26
N ARG A 174 10.61 9.52 -22.87
CA ARG A 174 10.52 10.86 -23.48
C ARG A 174 10.75 11.97 -22.47
N MET A 175 10.26 11.80 -21.23
CA MET A 175 10.46 12.77 -20.15
C MET A 175 11.84 12.67 -19.49
N ASN A 176 12.39 11.46 -19.40
CA ASN A 176 13.58 11.12 -18.61
C ASN A 176 14.60 10.35 -19.47
N GLY A 177 15.05 10.97 -20.58
CA GLY A 177 15.89 10.30 -21.58
C GLY A 177 17.22 9.78 -21.06
N GLU A 178 17.76 10.39 -19.99
CA GLU A 178 19.03 10.01 -19.37
C GLU A 178 18.89 8.87 -18.35
N SER A 179 17.66 8.50 -17.96
CA SER A 179 17.45 7.48 -16.93
C SER A 179 17.72 6.08 -17.46
N VAL A 180 18.92 5.57 -17.21
CA VAL A 180 19.32 4.19 -17.55
C VAL A 180 18.36 3.16 -16.96
N SER A 181 17.90 3.37 -15.72
CA SER A 181 16.97 2.45 -15.06
C SER A 181 15.65 2.29 -15.83
N LEU A 182 15.14 3.37 -16.41
CA LEU A 182 13.89 3.36 -17.16
C LEU A 182 14.06 2.66 -18.51
N TRP A 183 15.18 2.90 -19.19
CA TRP A 183 15.55 2.19 -20.41
C TRP A 183 15.73 0.68 -20.16
N CYS A 184 16.41 0.29 -19.08
CA CYS A 184 16.56 -1.11 -18.71
C CYS A 184 15.21 -1.79 -18.50
N GLU A 185 14.29 -1.16 -17.78
CA GLU A 185 12.96 -1.74 -17.56
C GLU A 185 12.13 -1.79 -18.84
N TYR A 186 12.25 -0.81 -19.73
CA TYR A 186 11.64 -0.85 -21.06
C TYR A 186 12.14 -2.04 -21.89
N VAL A 187 13.45 -2.21 -22.03
CA VAL A 187 14.02 -3.31 -22.81
C VAL A 187 13.66 -4.66 -22.18
N LYS A 188 13.72 -4.81 -20.85
CA LYS A 188 13.31 -6.04 -20.16
C LYS A 188 11.86 -6.40 -20.46
N MET A 189 10.95 -5.42 -20.43
CA MET A 189 9.54 -5.62 -20.73
C MET A 189 9.34 -6.10 -22.16
N GLU A 190 9.98 -5.45 -23.15
CA GLU A 190 9.87 -5.85 -24.56
C GLU A 190 10.44 -7.25 -24.82
N LEU A 191 11.59 -7.58 -24.24
CA LEU A 191 12.18 -8.92 -24.35
C LEU A 191 11.25 -10.00 -23.77
N SER A 192 10.66 -9.75 -22.60
CA SER A 192 9.69 -10.65 -21.98
C SER A 192 8.42 -10.83 -22.83
N TYR A 193 7.97 -9.76 -23.48
CA TYR A 193 6.83 -9.81 -24.40
C TYR A 193 7.14 -10.64 -25.64
N ILE A 194 8.29 -10.42 -26.29
CA ILE A 194 8.74 -11.19 -27.46
C ILE A 194 8.91 -12.67 -27.11
N GLU A 195 9.52 -12.99 -25.97
CA GLU A 195 9.68 -14.37 -25.51
C GLU A 195 8.32 -15.04 -25.29
N SER A 196 7.36 -14.33 -24.69
CA SER A 196 6.00 -14.81 -24.48
C SER A 196 5.29 -15.11 -25.81
N MET A 197 5.48 -14.27 -26.84
CA MET A 197 4.92 -14.53 -28.17
C MET A 197 5.59 -15.72 -28.84
N ARG A 198 6.92 -15.83 -28.78
CA ARG A 198 7.68 -16.96 -29.33
C ARG A 198 7.20 -18.29 -28.75
N ARG A 199 7.00 -18.35 -27.43
CA ARG A 199 6.48 -19.56 -26.76
C ARG A 199 5.09 -19.93 -27.24
N ARG A 200 4.20 -18.96 -27.46
CA ARG A 200 2.87 -19.23 -28.01
C ARG A 200 2.95 -19.79 -29.43
N TRP A 201 3.82 -19.24 -30.28
CA TRP A 201 4.01 -19.74 -31.65
C TRP A 201 4.62 -21.14 -31.73
N GLN A 202 5.38 -21.59 -30.72
CA GLN A 202 5.94 -22.95 -30.71
C GLN A 202 4.90 -24.03 -30.35
N VAL A 203 3.78 -23.64 -29.74
CA VAL A 203 2.71 -24.54 -29.30
C VAL A 203 1.58 -24.63 -30.34
N LEU A 204 1.52 -23.67 -31.27
CA LEU A 204 0.58 -23.63 -32.39
C LEU A 204 1.18 -24.32 -33.63
#